data_AF-A0A8I0H846-F1
#
_entry.id   AF-A0A8I0H846-F1
#
_cell.length_a   1.000
_cell.length_b   1.000
_cell.length_c   1.000
_cell.angle_alpha   90.00
_cell.angle_beta   90.00
_cell.angle_gamma   90.00
#
_symmetry.space_group_name_H-M   'P 1'
#
loop_
_entity.id
_entity.type
_entity.pdbx_description
1 polymer ?
#
loop_
_entity_poly.entity_id
_entity_poly.type
_entity_poly.pdbx_seq_one_letter_code
_entity_poly.pdbx_strand_id
1 'polypeptide(L)'
;SVTCISPSKAFNLAGLQIANIVAADDAVRRRIDRAININEVCDVNPFGVIATIAAYGEGGAWLDALRKYLWENYEYLRRFFAERLP
;
A
#
# COMPACT_ATOMS: atom_id res chain seq x y z
N SER A 1 18.23 0.96 -7.55
CA SER A 1 16.76 1.00 -7.69
C SER A 1 16.15 1.66 -6.46
N VAL A 2 14.89 2.09 -6.57
CA VAL A 2 14.10 2.62 -5.45
C VAL A 2 12.75 1.92 -5.48
N THR A 3 12.24 1.51 -4.32
CA THR A 3 10.95 0.84 -4.18
C THR A 3 10.09 1.63 -3.20
N CYS A 4 8.91 2.07 -3.63
CA CYS A 4 7.92 2.73 -2.78
C CYS A 4 6.83 1.73 -2.41
N ILE A 5 6.56 1.56 -1.11
CA ILE A 5 5.52 0.67 -0.60
C ILE A 5 4.66 1.39 0.45
N SER A 6 3.41 1.00 0.58
CA SER A 6 2.49 1.57 1.55
C SER A 6 1.38 0.58 1.89
N PRO A 7 0.86 0.58 3.13
CA PRO A 7 -0.31 -0.21 3.48
C PRO A 7 -1.61 0.38 2.88
N SER A 8 -1.58 1.60 2.35
CA SER A 8 -2.75 2.37 1.89
C SER A 8 -3.69 1.59 0.98
N LYS A 9 -3.19 0.99 -0.10
CA LYS A 9 -4.05 0.27 -1.06
C LYS A 9 -4.45 -1.10 -0.55
N ALA A 10 -3.49 -1.85 -0.01
CA ALA A 10 -3.70 -3.22 0.44
C ALA A 10 -4.73 -3.28 1.58
N PHE A 11 -4.66 -2.34 2.53
CA PHE A 11 -5.48 -2.31 3.73
C PHE A 11 -6.52 -1.17 3.75
N ASN A 12 -6.68 -0.46 2.62
CA ASN A 12 -7.60 0.67 2.49
C ASN A 12 -7.35 1.80 3.52
N LEU A 13 -6.08 2.13 3.75
CA LEU A 13 -5.62 3.11 4.76
C LEU A 13 -5.08 4.41 4.14
N ALA A 14 -5.57 4.80 2.95
CA ALA A 14 -5.05 5.99 2.25
C ALA A 14 -5.19 7.29 3.07
N GLY A 15 -6.24 7.40 3.89
CA GLY A 15 -6.46 8.56 4.78
C GLY A 15 -5.43 8.68 5.91
N LEU A 16 -4.62 7.65 6.18
CA LEU A 16 -3.56 7.69 7.19
C LEU A 16 -2.23 8.22 6.68
N GLN A 17 -2.11 8.49 5.38
CA GLN A 17 -0.98 9.22 4.78
C GLN A 17 0.40 8.70 5.21
N ILE A 18 0.65 7.40 5.05
CA ILE A 18 1.93 6.77 5.39
C ILE A 18 2.45 5.86 4.28
N ALA A 19 3.76 5.92 4.04
CA ALA A 19 4.47 5.14 3.04
C ALA A 19 5.92 4.90 3.47
N ASN A 20 6.57 3.91 2.87
CA ASN A 20 7.98 3.58 3.07
C ASN A 20 8.68 3.63 1.72
N ILE A 21 9.87 4.24 1.69
CA ILE A 21 10.73 4.29 0.51
C ILE A 21 11.99 3.48 0.83
N VAL A 22 12.22 2.41 0.07
CA VAL A 22 13.36 1.50 0.25
C VAL A 22 14.36 1.70 -0.88
N ALA A 23 15.61 1.98 -0.52
CA ALA A 23 16.73 2.08 -1.44
C ALA A 23 17.98 1.47 -0.80
N ALA A 24 18.66 0.57 -1.50
CA ALA A 24 19.89 -0.07 -0.99
C ALA A 24 21.07 0.92 -0.96
N ASP A 25 21.20 1.75 -1.98
CA ASP A 25 22.31 2.69 -2.15
C ASP A 25 22.22 3.89 -1.19
N ASP A 26 23.32 4.17 -0.47
CA ASP A 26 23.40 5.25 0.52
C ASP A 26 23.31 6.64 -0.08
N ALA A 27 23.92 6.87 -1.25
CA ALA A 27 23.84 8.17 -1.92
C ALA A 27 22.40 8.46 -2.39
N VAL A 28 21.68 7.44 -2.84
CA VAL A 28 20.26 7.52 -3.18
C VAL A 28 19.41 7.79 -1.93
N ARG A 29 19.65 7.09 -0.82
CA ARG A 29 18.95 7.35 0.45
C ARG A 29 19.11 8.79 0.93
N ARG A 30 20.33 9.34 0.89
CA ARG A 30 20.59 10.75 1.24
C ARG A 30 19.83 11.74 0.34
N ARG A 31 19.72 11.44 -0.95
CA ARG A 31 18.94 12.28 -1.89
C ARG A 31 17.44 12.21 -1.61
N ILE A 32 16.92 11.04 -1.27
CA ILE A 32 15.52 10.84 -0.87
C ILE A 32 15.23 11.60 0.42
N ASP A 33 16.04 11.44 1.45
CA ASP A 33 15.90 12.13 2.73
C ASP A 33 15.89 13.66 2.56
N ARG A 34 16.84 14.20 1.77
CA ARG A 34 16.83 15.63 1.41
C ARG A 34 15.53 16.05 0.73
N ALA A 35 15.00 15.26 -0.19
CA ALA A 35 13.75 15.57 -0.88
C ALA A 35 12.54 15.53 0.07
N ILE A 36 12.48 14.56 0.98
CA ILE A 36 11.41 14.45 1.99
C ILE A 36 11.39 15.69 2.88
N ASN A 37 12.56 16.13 3.36
CA ASN A 37 12.68 17.32 4.21
C ASN A 37 12.34 18.62 3.46
N ILE A 38 12.79 18.76 2.20
CA ILE A 38 12.47 19.96 1.38
C ILE A 38 10.96 20.10 1.14
N ASN A 39 10.25 18.98 0.98
CA ASN A 39 8.82 18.98 0.73
C ASN A 39 7.97 18.90 2.01
N GLU A 40 8.60 18.93 3.20
CA GLU A 40 7.92 18.86 4.51
C GLU A 40 6.97 17.66 4.66
N VAL A 41 7.39 16.49 4.15
CA VAL A 41 6.64 15.22 4.26
C VAL A 41 7.31 14.19 5.16
N CYS A 42 8.26 14.63 6.01
CA CYS A 42 8.96 13.77 6.97
C CYS A 42 8.09 13.40 8.19
N ASP A 43 7.21 14.30 8.60
CA ASP A 43 6.40 14.11 9.80
C ASP A 43 5.16 13.26 9.50
N VAL A 44 5.17 12.04 10.02
CA VAL A 44 4.03 11.12 9.91
C VAL A 44 3.14 11.26 11.14
N ASN A 45 1.82 11.15 10.94
CA ASN A 45 0.89 11.14 12.06
C ASN A 45 1.02 9.82 12.86
N PRO A 46 0.75 9.84 14.19
CA PRO A 46 0.94 8.68 15.05
C PRO A 46 0.04 7.49 14.68
N PHE A 47 -1.16 7.74 14.14
CA PHE A 47 -2.07 6.66 13.72
C PHE A 47 -1.54 5.92 12.49
N GLY A 48 -0.85 6.61 11.57
CA GLY A 48 -0.20 5.99 10.42
C GLY A 48 0.85 4.97 10.84
N VAL A 49 1.67 5.30 11.84
CA VAL A 49 2.72 4.41 12.36
C VAL A 49 2.10 3.14 12.95
N ILE A 50 1.14 3.30 13.87
CA ILE A 50 0.48 2.16 14.53
C ILE A 50 -0.27 1.29 13.51
N ALA A 51 -1.01 1.90 12.59
CA ALA A 51 -1.75 1.16 11.58
C ALA A 51 -0.83 0.42 10.60
N THR A 52 0.35 0.97 10.26
CA THR A 52 1.34 0.28 9.42
C THR A 52 1.90 -0.95 10.11
N ILE A 53 2.23 -0.83 11.41
CA ILE A 53 2.71 -1.95 12.21
C ILE A 53 1.66 -3.06 12.27
N ALA A 54 0.41 -2.72 12.61
CA ALA A 54 -0.68 -3.69 12.66
C ALA A 54 -0.96 -4.32 11.28
N ALA A 55 -0.98 -3.53 10.21
CA ALA A 55 -1.21 -4.01 8.85
C ALA A 55 -0.16 -5.04 8.41
N TYR A 56 1.13 -4.76 8.62
CA TYR A 56 2.20 -5.68 8.21
C TYR A 56 2.49 -6.80 9.21
N GLY A 57 2.21 -6.61 10.50
CA GLY A 57 2.42 -7.62 11.53
C GLY A 57 1.27 -8.61 11.68
N GLU A 58 0.02 -8.15 11.53
CA GLU A 58 -1.18 -8.91 11.90
C GLU A 58 -2.21 -9.01 10.76
N GLY A 59 -2.12 -8.15 9.73
CA GLY A 59 -3.12 -8.02 8.67
C GLY A 59 -3.13 -9.15 7.62
N GLY A 60 -2.21 -10.12 7.68
CA GLY A 60 -2.02 -11.14 6.65
C GLY A 60 -3.28 -11.95 6.34
N ALA A 61 -3.92 -12.51 7.37
CA ALA A 61 -5.12 -13.34 7.19
C ALA A 61 -6.29 -12.57 6.56
N TRP A 62 -6.47 -11.29 6.94
CA TRP A 62 -7.47 -10.42 6.34
C TRP A 62 -7.15 -10.12 4.86
N LEU A 63 -5.88 -9.87 4.54
CA LEU A 63 -5.45 -9.57 3.18
C LEU A 63 -5.64 -10.78 2.25
N ASP A 64 -5.35 -11.99 2.73
CA ASP A 64 -5.57 -13.22 1.96
C ASP A 64 -7.05 -13.45 1.68
N ALA A 65 -7.92 -13.23 2.69
CA ALA A 65 -9.36 -13.29 2.50
C ALA A 65 -9.86 -12.24 1.49
N LEU A 66 -9.35 -11.00 1.55
CA LEU A 66 -9.69 -9.95 0.60
C LEU A 66 -9.27 -10.33 -0.83
N ARG A 67 -8.07 -10.87 -1.02
CA ARG A 67 -7.57 -11.28 -2.35
C ARG A 67 -8.47 -12.36 -2.96
N LYS A 68 -8.89 -13.34 -2.17
CA LYS A 68 -9.85 -14.36 -2.62
C LYS A 68 -11.17 -13.72 -3.05
N TYR A 69 -11.72 -12.83 -2.24
CA TYR A 69 -12.97 -12.14 -2.54
C TYR A 69 -12.89 -11.30 -3.84
N LEU A 70 -11.80 -10.55 -4.02
CA LEU A 70 -11.59 -9.75 -5.24
C LEU A 70 -11.44 -10.62 -6.49
N TRP A 71 -10.82 -11.79 -6.37
CA TRP A 71 -10.72 -12.75 -7.46
C TRP A 71 -12.09 -13.30 -7.86
N GLU A 72 -12.92 -13.66 -6.89
CA GLU A 72 -14.29 -14.14 -7.13
C GLU A 72 -15.15 -13.05 -7.79
N ASN A 73 -14.99 -11.79 -7.38
CA ASN A 73 -15.66 -10.65 -8.03
C ASN A 73 -15.22 -10.46 -9.49
N TYR A 74 -13.94 -10.66 -9.79
CA TYR A 74 -13.42 -10.59 -11.15
C TYR A 74 -13.99 -11.72 -12.03
N GLU A 75 -14.00 -12.95 -11.52
CA GLU A 75 -14.61 -14.10 -12.20
C GLU A 75 -16.11 -13.88 -12.47
N TYR A 76 -16.83 -13.33 -11.50
CA TYR A 76 -18.23 -12.96 -11.67
C TYR A 76 -18.41 -11.92 -12.79
N LEU A 77 -17.63 -10.84 -12.76
CA LEU A 77 -17.70 -9.77 -13.78
C LEU A 77 -17.46 -10.33 -15.18
N ARG A 78 -16.46 -11.21 -15.34
CA ARG A 78 -16.14 -11.85 -16.62
C ARG A 78 -17.30 -12.68 -17.16
N ARG A 79 -17.90 -13.53 -16.32
CA ARG A 79 -19.04 -14.37 -16.72
C ARG A 79 -20.25 -13.51 -17.07
N PHE A 80 -20.53 -12.49 -16.25
CA PHE A 80 -21.63 -11.57 -16.47
C PHE A 80 -21.51 -10.88 -17.85
N PHE A 81 -20.33 -10.39 -18.22
CA PHE A 81 -20.12 -9.80 -19.55
C PHE A 81 -20.24 -10.84 -20.67
N ALA A 82 -19.62 -12.02 -20.54
CA ALA A 82 -19.73 -13.06 -21.57
C ALA A 82 -21.17 -13.51 -21.83
N GLU A 83 -22.03 -13.54 -20.80
CA GLU A 83 -23.42 -13.99 -20.90
C GLU A 83 -24.39 -12.89 -21.31
N ARG A 84 -24.14 -11.63 -20.94
CA ARG A 84 -25.10 -10.52 -21.08
C ARG A 84 -24.68 -9.43 -22.06
N LEU A 85 -23.39 -9.33 -22.38
CA LEU A 85 -22.80 -8.31 -23.24
C LEU A 85 -21.69 -8.94 -24.14
N PRO A 86 -22.05 -9.85 -25.07
CA PRO A 86 -21.09 -10.54 -25.93
C PRO A 86 -20.41 -9.63 -26.95
#